data_AF-A0A9W9DD69-F1
#
_entry.id   AF-A0A9W9DD69-F1
#
_cell.length_a   1.000
_cell.length_b   1.000
_cell.length_c   1.000
_cell.angle_alpha   90.00
_cell.angle_beta   90.00
_cell.angle_gamma   90.00
#
_symmetry.space_group_name_H-M   'P 1'
#
loop_
_entity.id
_entity.type
_entity.pdbx_description
1 polymer ?
#
loop_
_entity_poly.entity_id
_entity_poly.type
_entity_poly.pdbx_seq_one_letter_code
_entity_poly.pdbx_strand_id
1 'polypeptide(L)' 'GPSLPRRDRESDWSRYCRLMLIFFKPWRSAADLRGSYISWSNAFAAFSLTCSDRVKQMMNNMQIMHECKDSRDD' A
#
# COMPACT_ATOMS: atom_id res chain seq x y z
N GLY A 1 -16.10 8.94 -2.59
CA GLY A 1 -15.56 7.76 -1.90
C GLY A 1 -14.32 8.15 -1.13
N PRO A 2 -13.93 7.43 -0.06
CA PRO A 2 -12.76 7.78 0.73
C PRO A 2 -11.48 7.68 -0.12
N SER A 3 -10.66 8.73 -0.08
CA SER A 3 -9.37 8.79 -0.78
C SER A 3 -8.44 7.69 -0.27
N LEU A 4 -7.65 7.09 -1.17
CA LEU A 4 -6.61 6.15 -0.75
C LEU A 4 -5.66 6.87 0.22
N PRO A 5 -5.24 6.22 1.33
CA PRO A 5 -4.32 6.80 2.29
C PRO A 5 -3.00 7.12 1.62
N ARG A 6 -2.46 8.32 1.88
CA ARG A 6 -1.16 8.75 1.34
C ARG A 6 -0.01 8.09 2.11
N ARG A 7 1.08 7.79 1.39
CA ARG A 7 2.33 7.27 1.96
C ARG A 7 3.04 8.27 2.88
N ASP A 8 2.83 9.57 2.69
CA ASP A 8 3.50 10.65 3.45
C ASP A 8 3.03 10.83 4.90
N ARG A 9 1.85 10.32 5.26
CA ARG A 9 1.35 10.43 6.63
C ARG A 9 1.64 9.16 7.40
N GLU A 10 2.52 9.24 8.39
CA GLU A 10 2.87 8.12 9.27
C GLU A 10 1.62 7.53 9.97
N SER A 11 0.64 8.37 10.29
CA SER A 11 -0.68 7.96 10.82
C SER A 11 -1.46 7.04 9.89
N ASP A 12 -1.27 7.19 8.57
CA ASP A 12 -1.98 6.44 7.53
C ASP A 12 -1.12 5.32 6.91
N TRP A 13 0.17 5.27 7.23
CA TRP A 13 1.12 4.31 6.68
C TRP A 13 0.70 2.85 6.89
N SER A 14 0.22 2.52 8.10
CA SER A 14 -0.30 1.17 8.38
C SER A 14 -1.54 0.83 7.55
N ARG A 15 -2.40 1.82 7.29
CA ARG A 15 -3.62 1.66 6.48
C ARG A 15 -3.27 1.52 5.00
N TYR A 16 -2.30 2.30 4.51
CA TYR A 16 -1.73 2.17 3.18
C TYR A 16 -1.12 0.79 2.97
N CYS A 17 -0.23 0.35 3.86
CA CYS A 17 0.38 -0.98 3.81
C CYS A 17 -0.68 -2.09 3.72
N ARG A 18 -1.72 -2.01 4.55
CA ARG A 18 -2.81 -2.98 4.54
C ARG A 18 -3.58 -2.96 3.22
N LEU A 19 -3.92 -1.78 2.68
CA LEU A 19 -4.61 -1.68 1.38
C LEU A 19 -3.77 -2.21 0.23
N MET A 20 -2.49 -1.86 0.18
CA MET A 20 -1.58 -2.34 -0.86
C MET A 20 -1.41 -3.87 -0.81
N LEU A 21 -1.34 -4.47 0.38
CA LEU A 21 -1.36 -5.92 0.54
C LEU A 21 -2.68 -6.52 0.04
N ILE A 22 -3.83 -5.91 0.33
CA ILE A 22 -5.14 -6.38 -0.13
C ILE A 22 -5.25 -6.39 -1.66
N PHE A 23 -4.73 -5.36 -2.32
CA PHE A 23 -4.83 -5.21 -3.77
C PHE A 23 -3.87 -6.10 -4.55
N PHE A 24 -2.63 -6.23 -4.07
CA PHE A 24 -1.55 -6.80 -4.88
C PHE A 24 -1.05 -8.16 -4.41
N LYS A 25 -1.32 -8.53 -3.15
CA LYS A 25 -0.97 -9.86 -2.65
C LYS A 25 -2.14 -10.80 -2.94
N PRO A 26 -1.92 -12.03 -3.45
CA PRO A 26 -2.96 -13.04 -3.43
C PRO A 26 -3.16 -13.54 -1.99
N TRP A 27 -4.37 -13.45 -1.46
CA TRP A 27 -4.72 -13.90 -0.11
C TRP A 27 -6.02 -14.71 -0.13
N ARG A 28 -6.10 -15.74 0.71
CA ARG A 28 -7.34 -16.52 0.92
C ARG A 28 -8.04 -16.13 2.21
N SER A 29 -7.26 -15.69 3.19
CA SER A 29 -7.74 -15.25 4.50
C SER A 29 -7.06 -13.94 4.91
N ALA A 30 -7.69 -13.19 5.81
CA ALA A 30 -7.09 -11.97 6.35
C ALA A 30 -5.75 -12.23 7.10
N ALA A 31 -5.56 -13.46 7.59
CA ALA A 31 -4.31 -13.90 8.21
C ALA A 31 -3.17 -13.98 7.19
N ASP A 32 -3.44 -14.32 5.92
CA ASP A 32 -2.41 -14.39 4.87
C ASP A 32 -1.81 -13.02 4.53
N LEU A 33 -2.60 -11.95 4.71
CA LEU A 33 -2.15 -10.59 4.43
C LEU A 33 -1.01 -10.18 5.36
N ARG A 34 -1.23 -10.30 6.68
CA ARG A 34 -0.24 -9.94 7.71
C ARG A 34 0.76 -11.06 7.98
N GLY A 35 0.38 -12.32 7.77
CA GLY A 35 1.17 -13.49 8.14
C GLY A 35 1.60 -13.44 9.61
N SER A 36 2.84 -13.85 9.86
CA SER A 36 3.46 -13.83 11.20
C SER A 36 4.05 -12.47 11.59
N TYR A 37 3.91 -11.44 10.76
CA TYR A 37 4.48 -10.12 11.04
C TYR A 37 3.63 -9.38 12.10
N ILE A 38 4.28 -8.70 13.03
CA ILE A 38 3.60 -7.93 14.09
C ILE A 38 2.95 -6.66 13.53
N SER A 39 3.55 -6.04 12.51
CA SER A 39 3.09 -4.77 11.94
C SER A 39 2.79 -4.91 10.45
N TRP A 40 1.77 -4.18 9.98
CA TRP A 40 1.42 -4.11 8.54
C TRP A 40 2.57 -3.58 7.69
N SER A 41 3.36 -2.64 8.24
CA SER A 41 4.58 -2.11 7.64
C SER A 41 5.60 -3.21 7.34
N ASN A 42 5.82 -4.13 8.29
CA ASN A 42 6.78 -5.23 8.13
C ASN A 42 6.28 -6.24 7.09
N ALA A 43 4.99 -6.57 7.12
CA ALA A 43 4.38 -7.43 6.11
C ALA A 43 4.48 -6.82 4.70
N PHE A 44 4.26 -5.51 4.58
CA PHE A 44 4.38 -4.79 3.32
C PHE A 44 5.82 -4.66 2.84
N ALA A 45 6.79 -4.44 3.75
CA ALA A 45 8.20 -4.42 3.41
C ALA A 45 8.64 -5.79 2.86
N ALA A 46 8.27 -6.89 3.53
CA ALA A 46 8.53 -8.24 3.05
C ALA A 46 7.87 -8.50 1.69
N PHE A 47 6.61 -8.10 1.52
CA PHE A 47 5.93 -8.22 0.23
C PHE A 47 6.62 -7.41 -0.88
N SER A 48 7.05 -6.18 -0.58
CA SER A 48 7.72 -5.29 -1.53
C SER A 48 9.06 -5.86 -2.04
N LEU A 49 9.74 -6.67 -1.23
CA LEU A 49 10.95 -7.39 -1.65
C LEU A 49 10.62 -8.56 -2.59
N THR A 50 9.48 -9.22 -2.38
CA THR A 50 9.05 -10.38 -3.18
C THR A 50 8.23 -10.01 -4.41
N CYS A 51 7.68 -8.79 -4.48
CA CYS A 51 6.78 -8.39 -5.55
C CYS A 51 7.55 -8.02 -6.82
N SER A 52 6.93 -8.30 -7.97
CA SER A 52 7.49 -7.96 -9.28
C SER A 52 7.53 -6.44 -9.49
N ASP A 53 8.46 -5.96 -10.31
CA ASP A 53 8.60 -4.51 -10.56
C ASP A 53 7.36 -3.87 -11.18
N ARG A 54 6.54 -4.64 -11.91
CA ARG A 54 5.23 -4.19 -12.39
C ARG A 54 4.29 -3.78 -11.25
N VAL A 55 4.29 -4.54 -10.15
CA VAL A 55 3.50 -4.22 -8.96
C VAL A 55 4.03 -2.96 -8.29
N LYS A 56 5.35 -2.83 -8.16
CA LYS A 56 5.98 -1.61 -7.64
C LYS A 56 5.64 -0.38 -8.47
N GLN A 57 5.67 -0.49 -9.80
CA GLN A 57 5.27 0.58 -10.72
C GLN A 57 3.80 0.94 -10.57
N MET A 58 2.89 -0.04 -10.43
CA MET A 58 1.48 0.25 -10.17
C MET A 58 1.27 0.98 -8.84
N MET A 59 1.94 0.56 -7.77
CA MET A 59 1.90 1.24 -6.48
C MET A 59 2.42 2.69 -6.57
N ASN A 60 3.50 2.89 -7.33
CA ASN A 60 4.07 4.22 -7.58
C ASN A 60 3.11 5.10 -8.39
N ASN A 61 2.49 4.56 -9.43
CA ASN A 61 1.51 5.29 -10.25
C ASN A 61 0.26 5.67 -9.45
N MET A 62 -0.20 4.80 -8.56
CA MET A 62 -1.30 5.12 -7.64
C MET A 62 -0.92 6.30 -6.73
N GLN A 63 0.30 6.34 -6.22
CA GLN A 63 0.79 7.46 -5.41
C GLN A 63 0.89 8.76 -6.22
N ILE A 64 1.47 8.73 -7.42
CA ILE A 64 1.60 9.89 -8.32
C ILE A 64 0.23 10.48 -8.70
N MET A 65 -0.76 9.63 -9.01
CA MET A 65 -2.11 10.10 -9.34
C MET A 65 -2.74 10.88 -8.19
N HIS A 66 -2.40 10.53 -6.94
CA HIS A 66 -2.85 11.28 -5.77
C HIS A 66 -2.10 12.61 -5.60
N GLU A 67 -0.78 12.64 -5.82
CA GLU A 67 0.03 13.87 -5.77
C GLU A 67 -0.44 14.90 -6.81
N CYS A 68 -0.72 14.47 -8.05
CA CYS A 68 -1.26 15.35 -9.08
C CYS A 68 -2.69 15.83 -8.80
N LYS A 69 -3.46 15.10 -7.99
CA LYS A 69 -4.81 15.49 -7.59
C LYS A 69 -4.80 16.51 -6.45
N ASP A 70 -3.89 16.36 -5.49
CA ASP A 70 -3.67 17.31 -4.40
C ASP A 70 -3.11 18.65 -4.92
N SER A 71 -2.18 18.58 -5.88
CA SER A 71 -1.58 19.75 -6.56
C SER A 71 -2.58 20.57 -7.40
N ARG A 72 -3.82 20.11 -7.56
CA ARG A 72 -4.89 20.78 -8.32
C ARG A 72 -5.96 21.41 -7.44
N ASP A 73 -5.97 21.10 -6.15
CA ASP A 73 -6.87 21.69 -5.14
C ASP A 73 -6.15 22.78 -4.31
N ASP A 74 -4.96 23.22 -4.76
CA ASP A 74 -4.24 24.43 -4.32
C ASP A 74 -4.39 25.53 -5.39
#